data_AF-A0A9D5NAH9-F1
#
_entry.id   AF-A0A9D5NAH9-F1
#
_cell.length_a   1.000
_cell.length_b   1.000
_cell.length_c   1.000
_cell.angle_alpha   90.00
_cell.angle_beta   90.00
_cell.angle_gamma   90.00
#
_symmetry.space_group_name_H-M   'P 1'
#
loop_
_entity.id
_entity.type
_entity.pdbx_description
1 polymer ?
#
loop_
_entity_poly.entity_id
_entity_poly.type
_entity_poly.pdbx_seq_one_letter_code
_entity_poly.pdbx_strand_id
1 'polypeptide(L)'
;MYQGHVMALYSPLSVVESMTTGMIRNYWNKTESYEALAEYIRMDYGGLKSAVALLMDGGRIRIDPSSYQNDMTTFHGRDDVFSLLIHLGYLGYDDSTEEVFIPNREILDEFRTSTKSEEWGSTFHSFSLSQEILKATWNMEEEKVAELLEKAHDQAAGITYNSEAALSYAIQLAYYAAQKYYTTILELDTGKGFADIVYLPSLAYQDKPVLLIELKYEKTAETALSQIRRRHYPDRLQHYKGNILLVAVNYDREIKSDKEGFKHHTCLIRRA
;
A
#
# COMPACT_ATOMS: atom_id res chain seq x y z
N MET A 1 7.41 33.12 7.18
CA MET A 1 7.38 31.76 7.77
C MET A 1 6.06 31.62 8.50
N TYR A 2 5.05 31.03 7.87
CA TYR A 2 3.78 30.74 8.55
C TYR A 2 3.91 29.35 9.18
N GLN A 3 3.91 29.30 10.51
CA GLN A 3 3.85 28.06 11.29
C GLN A 3 2.58 27.29 10.93
N GLY A 4 2.77 26.01 10.58
CA GLY A 4 1.72 25.07 10.20
C GLY A 4 0.64 24.94 11.26
N HIS A 5 -0.44 25.70 11.09
CA HIS A 5 -1.70 25.41 11.75
C HIS A 5 -2.30 24.20 11.04
N VAL A 6 -2.42 23.10 11.77
CA VAL A 6 -3.31 22.00 11.39
C VAL A 6 -4.72 22.59 11.40
N MET A 7 -5.26 22.93 10.23
CA MET A 7 -6.66 23.32 10.12
C MET A 7 -7.51 22.09 10.39
N ALA A 8 -8.10 22.00 11.58
CA ALA A 8 -9.15 21.04 11.87
C ALA A 8 -10.40 21.47 11.09
N LEU A 9 -10.58 20.94 9.88
CA LEU A 9 -11.81 21.13 9.11
C LEU A 9 -12.90 20.27 9.73
N TYR A 10 -13.89 20.93 10.33
CA TYR A 10 -15.16 20.33 10.72
C TYR A 10 -16.13 20.36 9.53
N SER A 11 -17.03 19.40 9.46
CA SER A 11 -18.07 19.42 8.43
C SER A 11 -18.96 20.66 8.57
N PRO A 12 -19.51 21.19 7.46
CA PRO A 12 -20.50 22.26 7.53
C PRO A 12 -21.66 21.93 8.48
N LEU A 13 -22.09 20.67 8.52
CA LEU A 13 -23.14 20.21 9.44
C LEU A 13 -22.70 20.30 10.91
N SER A 14 -21.47 19.85 11.23
CA SER A 14 -20.91 19.96 12.58
C SER A 14 -20.77 21.43 13.02
N VAL A 15 -20.46 22.34 12.08
CA VAL A 15 -20.44 23.78 12.34
C VAL A 15 -21.84 24.31 12.65
N VAL A 16 -22.83 24.04 11.78
CA VAL A 16 -24.22 24.49 11.96
C VAL A 16 -24.86 23.95 13.25
N GLU A 17 -24.67 22.67 13.55
CA GLU A 17 -25.18 22.02 14.76
C GLU A 17 -24.50 22.57 16.02
N SER A 18 -23.21 22.88 15.97
CA SER A 18 -22.52 23.51 17.10
C SER A 18 -23.06 24.91 17.41
N MET A 19 -23.42 25.68 16.38
CA MET A 19 -24.05 26.99 16.54
C MET A 19 -25.47 26.89 17.13
N THR A 20 -26.17 25.79 16.85
CA THR A 20 -27.56 25.59 17.30
C THR A 20 -27.63 24.98 18.69
N THR A 21 -26.76 24.02 19.01
CA THR A 21 -26.78 23.25 20.25
C THR A 21 -25.82 23.76 21.32
N GLY A 22 -24.89 24.65 20.96
CA GLY A 22 -23.80 25.10 21.82
C GLY A 22 -22.77 24.00 22.16
N MET A 23 -22.89 22.82 21.55
CA MET A 23 -22.02 21.67 21.77
C MET A 23 -21.33 21.29 20.47
N ILE A 24 -20.00 21.22 20.50
CA ILE A 24 -19.21 20.69 19.40
C ILE A 24 -19.30 19.15 19.50
N ARG A 25 -19.95 18.52 18.51
CA ARG A 25 -20.07 17.06 18.38
C ARG A 25 -19.88 16.64 16.93
N ASN A 26 -19.74 15.34 16.72
CA ASN A 26 -19.57 14.73 15.40
C ASN A 26 -20.95 14.42 14.81
N TYR A 27 -21.30 15.03 13.67
CA TYR A 27 -22.63 14.90 13.06
C TYR A 27 -22.63 14.24 11.67
N TRP A 28 -21.50 13.69 11.21
CA TRP A 28 -21.40 13.01 9.90
C TRP A 28 -22.28 11.77 9.74
N ASN A 29 -22.73 11.15 10.83
CA ASN A 29 -23.37 9.84 10.86
C ASN A 29 -24.84 9.79 10.36
N LYS A 30 -25.28 10.72 9.51
CA LYS A 30 -26.70 10.83 9.10
C LYS A 30 -26.93 11.25 7.64
N THR A 31 -26.02 10.93 6.72
CA THR A 31 -26.27 11.14 5.30
C THR A 31 -26.34 9.82 4.55
N GLU A 32 -27.48 9.59 3.88
CA GLU A 32 -27.79 8.45 3.01
C GLU A 32 -26.67 8.13 1.99
N SER A 33 -25.91 9.16 1.57
CA SER A 33 -24.81 9.05 0.62
C SER A 33 -23.61 8.20 1.10
N TYR A 34 -23.39 8.08 2.41
CA TYR A 34 -22.27 7.27 2.92
C TYR A 34 -22.54 5.77 2.85
N GLU A 35 -23.77 5.35 3.14
CA GLU A 35 -24.14 3.93 3.14
C GLU A 35 -24.05 3.34 1.73
N ALA A 36 -24.50 4.10 0.72
CA ALA A 36 -24.35 3.73 -0.69
C ALA A 36 -22.87 3.62 -1.10
N LEU A 37 -22.01 4.51 -0.60
CA LEU A 37 -20.59 4.48 -0.90
C LEU A 37 -19.86 3.34 -0.19
N ALA A 38 -20.26 3.03 1.05
CA ALA A 38 -19.72 1.90 1.80
C ALA A 38 -19.91 0.58 1.03
N GLU A 39 -20.95 0.46 0.21
CA GLU A 39 -21.15 -0.68 -0.69
C GLU A 39 -20.03 -0.80 -1.73
N TYR A 40 -19.67 0.29 -2.43
CA TYR A 40 -18.57 0.27 -3.42
C TYR A 40 -17.22 -0.08 -2.81
N ILE A 41 -16.95 0.41 -1.59
CA ILE A 41 -15.73 0.06 -0.86
C ILE A 41 -15.79 -1.41 -0.43
N ARG A 42 -16.94 -1.92 0.02
CA ARG A 42 -17.13 -3.33 0.40
C ARG A 42 -16.95 -4.29 -0.77
N MET A 43 -17.32 -3.88 -1.99
CA MET A 43 -17.09 -4.63 -3.22
C MET A 43 -15.61 -4.71 -3.62
N ASP A 44 -14.72 -4.02 -2.89
CA ASP A 44 -13.27 -3.99 -3.11
C ASP A 44 -12.87 -3.63 -4.55
N TYR A 45 -13.65 -2.75 -5.18
CA TYR A 45 -13.44 -2.36 -6.56
C TYR A 45 -12.04 -1.73 -6.73
N GLY A 46 -11.20 -2.33 -7.58
CA GLY A 46 -9.83 -1.84 -7.79
C GLY A 46 -8.92 -1.85 -6.56
N GLY A 47 -9.20 -2.69 -5.55
CA GLY A 47 -8.39 -2.79 -4.33
C GLY A 47 -8.66 -1.68 -3.30
N LEU A 48 -9.87 -1.11 -3.32
CA LEU A 48 -10.31 -0.05 -2.41
C LEU A 48 -10.18 -0.41 -0.93
N LYS A 49 -10.38 -1.67 -0.53
CA LYS A 49 -10.27 -2.07 0.88
C LYS A 49 -8.86 -1.88 1.42
N SER A 50 -7.86 -2.35 0.66
CA SER A 50 -6.46 -2.18 1.03
C SER A 50 -6.07 -0.70 1.05
N ALA A 51 -6.59 0.08 0.12
CA ALA A 51 -6.36 1.51 0.03
C ALA A 51 -6.96 2.26 1.24
N VAL A 52 -8.18 1.90 1.67
CA VAL A 52 -8.79 2.42 2.89
C VAL A 52 -7.98 2.05 4.12
N ALA A 53 -7.49 0.81 4.23
CA ALA A 53 -6.62 0.41 5.33
C ALA A 53 -5.34 1.26 5.41
N LEU A 54 -4.73 1.55 4.26
CA LEU A 54 -3.58 2.45 4.14
C LEU A 54 -3.90 3.89 4.59
N LEU A 55 -5.02 4.45 4.12
CA LEU A 55 -5.48 5.78 4.51
C LEU A 55 -5.77 5.87 6.03
N MET A 56 -6.36 4.82 6.61
CA MET A 56 -6.63 4.72 8.05
C MET A 56 -5.35 4.61 8.89
N ASP A 57 -4.26 4.08 8.31
CA ASP A 57 -2.92 4.09 8.93
C ASP A 57 -2.20 5.45 8.75
N GLY A 58 -2.87 6.46 8.17
CA GLY A 58 -2.30 7.77 7.90
C GLY A 58 -1.42 7.82 6.65
N GLY A 59 -1.54 6.82 5.77
CA GLY A 59 -0.98 6.87 4.42
C GLY A 59 -1.71 7.89 3.54
N ARG A 60 -1.11 8.16 2.38
CA ARG A 60 -1.65 9.04 1.34
C ARG A 60 -1.61 8.28 0.02
N ILE A 61 -2.56 8.53 -0.86
CA ILE A 61 -2.69 7.78 -2.12
C ILE A 61 -2.81 8.78 -3.27
N ARG A 62 -1.91 8.68 -4.25
CA ARG A 62 -2.02 9.46 -5.47
C ARG A 62 -3.18 8.97 -6.32
N ILE A 63 -3.99 9.89 -6.83
CA ILE A 63 -5.14 9.59 -7.69
C ILE A 63 -5.13 10.50 -8.91
N ASP A 64 -5.78 10.06 -9.99
CA ASP A 64 -6.16 10.92 -11.11
C ASP A 64 -7.66 11.24 -11.06
N PRO A 65 -8.07 12.46 -10.69
CA PRO A 65 -9.48 12.82 -10.60
C PRO A 65 -10.13 13.16 -11.96
N SER A 66 -9.36 13.17 -13.06
CA SER A 66 -9.83 13.68 -14.36
C SER A 66 -10.92 12.83 -15.02
N SER A 67 -11.03 11.55 -14.66
CA SER A 67 -12.07 10.64 -15.16
C SER A 67 -13.42 10.79 -14.47
N TYR A 68 -13.48 11.47 -13.33
CA TYR A 68 -14.70 11.54 -12.53
C TYR A 68 -15.75 12.46 -13.17
N GLN A 69 -16.93 11.90 -13.46
CA GLN A 69 -18.00 12.62 -14.17
C GLN A 69 -19.00 13.35 -13.24
N ASN A 70 -18.70 13.48 -11.95
CA ASN A 70 -19.60 14.09 -10.96
C ASN A 70 -21.01 13.47 -10.95
N ASP A 71 -21.06 12.15 -11.13
CA ASP A 71 -22.25 11.35 -10.91
C ASP A 71 -22.00 10.31 -9.80
N MET A 72 -23.08 9.70 -9.30
CA MET A 72 -23.02 8.68 -8.24
C MET A 72 -23.16 7.25 -8.76
N THR A 73 -23.11 7.05 -10.07
CA THR A 73 -23.53 5.78 -10.71
C THR A 73 -22.47 5.19 -11.62
N THR A 74 -21.53 6.00 -12.11
CA THR A 74 -20.55 5.63 -13.12
C THR A 74 -19.16 5.73 -12.52
N PHE A 75 -18.62 4.58 -12.08
CA PHE A 75 -17.24 4.47 -11.59
C PHE A 75 -16.44 3.57 -12.54
N HIS A 76 -15.33 4.08 -13.07
CA HIS A 76 -14.39 3.37 -13.94
C HIS A 76 -13.17 2.83 -13.18
N GLY A 77 -12.88 3.38 -11.99
CA GLY A 77 -11.76 2.97 -11.16
C GLY A 77 -11.92 3.38 -9.69
N ARG A 78 -10.96 2.97 -8.86
CA ARG A 78 -10.87 3.41 -7.46
C ARG A 78 -10.72 4.93 -7.34
N ASP A 79 -10.09 5.57 -8.31
CA ASP A 79 -9.80 7.01 -8.32
C ASP A 79 -11.10 7.84 -8.46
N ASP A 80 -12.11 7.33 -9.17
CA ASP A 80 -13.44 7.96 -9.23
C ASP A 80 -14.16 7.88 -7.88
N VAL A 81 -14.01 6.75 -7.17
CA VAL A 81 -14.58 6.58 -5.82
C VAL A 81 -13.88 7.52 -4.83
N PHE A 82 -12.56 7.68 -4.93
CA PHE A 82 -11.82 8.65 -4.13
C PHE A 82 -12.20 10.09 -4.47
N SER A 83 -12.42 10.41 -5.75
CA SER A 83 -12.88 11.72 -6.19
C SER A 83 -14.25 12.07 -5.59
N LEU A 84 -15.19 11.12 -5.61
CA LEU A 84 -16.48 11.29 -4.94
C LEU A 84 -16.31 11.48 -3.42
N LEU A 85 -15.45 10.70 -2.76
CA LEU A 85 -15.14 10.86 -1.33
C LEU A 85 -14.58 12.24 -0.98
N ILE A 86 -13.79 12.84 -1.89
CA ILE A 86 -13.33 14.23 -1.75
C ILE A 86 -14.52 15.19 -1.84
N HIS A 87 -15.37 15.05 -2.86
CA HIS A 87 -16.54 15.92 -3.03
C HIS A 87 -17.55 15.84 -1.88
N LEU A 88 -17.70 14.67 -1.28
CA LEU A 88 -18.53 14.45 -0.10
C LEU A 88 -17.88 14.95 1.21
N GLY A 89 -16.60 15.33 1.18
CA GLY A 89 -15.87 15.84 2.33
C GLY A 89 -15.32 14.77 3.29
N TYR A 90 -15.29 13.49 2.87
CA TYR A 90 -14.69 12.40 3.64
C TYR A 90 -13.17 12.33 3.47
N LEU A 91 -12.64 12.67 2.28
CA LEU A 91 -11.20 12.70 2.05
C LEU A 91 -10.73 14.13 1.74
N GLY A 92 -9.56 14.47 2.25
CA GLY A 92 -8.81 15.63 1.79
C GLY A 92 -8.05 15.29 0.51
N TYR A 93 -7.83 16.29 -0.33
CA TYR A 93 -6.99 16.21 -1.53
C TYR A 93 -5.91 17.28 -1.47
N ASP A 94 -4.67 16.89 -1.74
CA ASP A 94 -3.53 17.79 -1.85
C ASP A 94 -3.14 17.94 -3.31
N ASP A 95 -3.48 19.08 -3.89
CA ASP A 95 -3.23 19.41 -5.29
C ASP A 95 -1.74 19.42 -5.66
N SER A 96 -0.86 19.66 -4.68
CA SER A 96 0.59 19.71 -4.94
C SER A 96 1.22 18.32 -5.11
N THR A 97 0.66 17.31 -4.45
CA THR A 97 1.13 15.92 -4.53
C THR A 97 0.18 15.02 -5.32
N GLU A 98 -1.00 15.52 -5.67
CA GLU A 98 -2.13 14.79 -6.27
C GLU A 98 -2.61 13.62 -5.38
N GLU A 99 -2.53 13.79 -4.05
CA GLU A 99 -2.82 12.71 -3.10
C GLU A 99 -4.09 12.93 -2.28
N VAL A 100 -4.82 11.85 -2.04
CA VAL A 100 -5.90 11.78 -1.05
C VAL A 100 -5.42 11.32 0.32
N PHE A 101 -6.06 11.82 1.37
CA PHE A 101 -5.77 11.49 2.76
C PHE A 101 -7.02 11.66 3.64
N ILE A 102 -7.04 11.00 4.81
CA ILE A 102 -8.08 11.24 5.82
C ILE A 102 -7.72 12.54 6.56
N PRO A 103 -8.57 13.59 6.51
CA PRO A 103 -8.17 14.94 6.89
C PRO A 103 -8.15 15.18 8.41
N ASN A 104 -8.92 14.40 9.16
CA ASN A 104 -9.06 14.60 10.60
C ASN A 104 -9.50 13.31 11.30
N ARG A 105 -9.48 13.35 12.64
CA ARG A 105 -9.85 12.22 13.49
C ARG A 105 -11.35 11.85 13.40
N GLU A 106 -12.22 12.82 13.14
CA GLU A 106 -13.66 12.59 13.03
C GLU A 106 -13.96 11.65 11.85
N ILE A 107 -13.38 11.92 10.67
CA ILE A 107 -13.53 11.03 9.52
C ILE A 107 -12.82 9.69 9.75
N LEU A 108 -11.65 9.69 10.40
CA LEU A 108 -10.96 8.44 10.73
C LEU A 108 -11.84 7.51 11.58
N ASP A 109 -12.51 8.05 12.59
CA ASP A 109 -13.39 7.28 13.48
C ASP A 109 -14.66 6.80 12.74
N GLU A 110 -15.11 7.51 11.71
CA GLU A 110 -16.18 7.09 10.80
C GLU A 110 -15.76 5.88 9.95
N PHE A 111 -14.60 5.95 9.28
CA PHE A 111 -14.02 4.81 8.56
C PHE A 111 -13.85 3.59 9.49
N ARG A 112 -13.32 3.80 10.70
CA ARG A 112 -13.22 2.72 11.69
C ARG A 112 -14.56 2.09 12.06
N THR A 113 -15.65 2.86 12.03
CA THR A 113 -16.97 2.37 12.41
C THR A 113 -17.62 1.59 11.27
N SER A 114 -17.43 2.03 10.03
CA SER A 114 -18.00 1.40 8.84
C SER A 114 -17.26 0.14 8.38
N THR A 115 -15.98 0.00 8.77
CA THR A 115 -15.15 -1.18 8.48
C THR A 115 -15.09 -2.19 9.64
N LYS A 116 -16.07 -2.22 10.56
CA LYS A 116 -16.10 -3.18 11.69
C LYS A 116 -16.61 -4.57 11.32
N SER A 117 -17.22 -4.75 10.15
CA SER A 117 -17.79 -6.06 9.78
C SER A 117 -16.70 -7.11 9.55
N GLU A 118 -17.06 -8.38 9.72
CA GLU A 118 -16.13 -9.51 9.52
C GLU A 118 -15.50 -9.54 8.11
N GLU A 119 -16.21 -9.00 7.12
CA GLU A 119 -15.76 -8.86 5.72
C GLU A 119 -14.49 -8.02 5.53
N TRP A 120 -14.12 -7.22 6.52
CA TRP A 120 -12.90 -6.41 6.53
C TRP A 120 -11.74 -7.06 7.29
N GLY A 121 -12.03 -8.11 8.06
CA GLY A 121 -11.04 -8.77 8.92
C GLY A 121 -9.86 -9.32 8.12
N SER A 122 -10.13 -9.95 6.98
CA SER A 122 -9.07 -10.46 6.08
C SER A 122 -8.21 -9.32 5.52
N THR A 123 -8.82 -8.22 5.04
CA THR A 123 -8.09 -7.06 4.54
C THR A 123 -7.16 -6.45 5.60
N PHE A 124 -7.68 -6.18 6.81
CA PHE A 124 -6.85 -5.61 7.87
C PHE A 124 -5.74 -6.55 8.31
N HIS A 125 -6.00 -7.86 8.30
CA HIS A 125 -4.97 -8.84 8.58
C HIS A 125 -3.89 -8.85 7.48
N SER A 126 -4.26 -8.89 6.20
CA SER A 126 -3.29 -8.82 5.09
C SER A 126 -2.50 -7.51 5.10
N PHE A 127 -3.14 -6.38 5.44
CA PHE A 127 -2.46 -5.11 5.62
C PHE A 127 -1.47 -5.13 6.80
N SER A 128 -1.85 -5.74 7.94
CA SER A 128 -0.96 -5.94 9.08
C SER A 128 0.26 -6.80 8.70
N LEU A 129 0.05 -7.90 7.99
CA LEU A 129 1.15 -8.71 7.45
C LEU A 129 2.07 -7.87 6.56
N SER A 130 1.50 -7.02 5.72
CA SER A 130 2.28 -6.11 4.87
C SER A 130 3.14 -5.14 5.67
N GLN A 131 2.62 -4.57 6.75
CA GLN A 131 3.40 -3.73 7.66
C GLN A 131 4.53 -4.51 8.35
N GLU A 132 4.27 -5.76 8.74
CA GLU A 132 5.28 -6.64 9.35
C GLU A 132 6.38 -7.03 8.37
N ILE A 133 6.04 -7.36 7.12
CA ILE A 133 7.00 -7.66 6.05
C ILE A 133 7.92 -6.46 5.83
N LEU A 134 7.34 -5.25 5.72
CA LEU A 134 8.11 -4.04 5.49
C LEU A 134 9.07 -3.75 6.65
N LYS A 135 8.61 -3.91 7.90
CA LYS A 135 9.45 -3.73 9.09
C LYS A 135 10.57 -4.77 9.17
N ALA A 136 10.27 -6.04 8.91
CA ALA A 136 11.26 -7.12 8.88
C ALA A 136 12.32 -6.86 7.79
N THR A 137 11.89 -6.33 6.63
CA THR A 137 12.78 -5.97 5.53
C THR A 137 13.74 -4.85 5.92
N TRP A 138 13.25 -3.78 6.55
CA TRP A 138 14.11 -2.70 7.06
C TRP A 138 15.14 -3.19 8.08
N ASN A 139 14.75 -4.16 8.90
CA ASN A 139 15.62 -4.79 9.90
C ASN A 139 16.53 -5.88 9.32
N MET A 140 16.41 -6.19 8.02
CA MET A 140 17.12 -7.28 7.34
C MET A 140 16.87 -8.67 7.97
N GLU A 141 15.67 -8.90 8.52
CA GLU A 141 15.22 -10.17 9.12
C GLU A 141 14.80 -11.16 8.01
N GLU A 142 15.77 -11.69 7.27
CA GLU A 142 15.57 -12.52 6.05
C GLU A 142 14.58 -13.68 6.21
N GLU A 143 14.80 -14.53 7.22
CA GLU A 143 13.96 -15.71 7.48
C GLU A 143 12.51 -15.32 7.78
N LYS A 144 12.32 -14.23 8.52
CA LYS A 144 11.00 -13.72 8.86
C LYS A 144 10.30 -13.09 7.65
N VAL A 145 11.03 -12.40 6.79
CA VAL A 145 10.46 -11.89 5.52
C VAL A 145 9.95 -13.05 4.68
N ALA A 146 10.72 -14.13 4.56
CA ALA A 146 10.28 -15.34 3.85
C ALA A 146 9.00 -15.95 4.47
N GLU A 147 8.98 -16.16 5.79
CA GLU A 147 7.81 -16.72 6.50
C GLU A 147 6.55 -15.85 6.33
N LEU A 148 6.70 -14.53 6.40
CA LEU A 148 5.57 -13.61 6.24
C LEU A 148 5.07 -13.55 4.77
N LEU A 149 5.97 -13.68 3.79
CA LEU A 149 5.59 -13.78 2.38
C LEU A 149 4.82 -15.08 2.10
N GLU A 150 5.19 -16.20 2.72
CA GLU A 150 4.42 -17.45 2.65
C GLU A 150 3.01 -17.28 3.23
N LYS A 151 2.90 -16.65 4.41
CA LYS A 151 1.58 -16.35 5.01
C LYS A 151 0.74 -15.46 4.10
N ALA A 152 1.34 -14.44 3.50
CA ALA A 152 0.64 -13.57 2.54
C ALA A 152 0.21 -14.34 1.28
N HIS A 153 1.03 -15.28 0.80
CA HIS A 153 0.67 -16.16 -0.33
C HIS A 153 -0.53 -17.05 0.00
N ASP A 154 -0.53 -17.71 1.16
CA ASP A 154 -1.63 -18.59 1.54
C ASP A 154 -2.97 -17.88 1.71
N GLN A 155 -2.96 -16.60 2.07
CA GLN A 155 -4.17 -15.77 2.13
C GLN A 155 -4.71 -15.37 0.76
N ALA A 156 -3.88 -15.31 -0.27
CA ALA A 156 -4.27 -14.95 -1.63
C ALA A 156 -5.01 -16.10 -2.38
N ALA A 157 -5.84 -16.85 -1.67
CA ALA A 157 -6.52 -18.08 -2.05
C ALA A 157 -6.70 -18.26 -3.58
N GLY A 158 -6.03 -19.27 -4.15
CA GLY A 158 -6.18 -19.65 -5.56
C GLY A 158 -5.13 -19.08 -6.52
N ILE A 159 -4.28 -18.14 -6.10
CA ILE A 159 -3.17 -17.67 -6.92
C ILE A 159 -1.97 -18.62 -6.75
N THR A 160 -1.84 -19.59 -7.65
CA THR A 160 -0.55 -20.27 -7.86
C THR A 160 0.35 -19.35 -8.67
N TYR A 161 1.57 -19.09 -8.19
CA TYR A 161 2.57 -18.40 -8.99
C TYR A 161 3.00 -19.32 -10.12
N ASN A 162 2.46 -19.07 -11.31
CA ASN A 162 2.75 -19.82 -12.53
C ASN A 162 3.67 -19.02 -13.47
N SER A 163 4.09 -17.82 -13.06
CA SER A 163 4.94 -16.92 -13.81
C SER A 163 5.63 -15.91 -12.88
N GLU A 164 6.74 -15.33 -13.36
CA GLU A 164 7.44 -14.22 -12.69
C GLU A 164 6.53 -12.99 -12.54
N ALA A 165 5.61 -12.77 -13.49
CA ALA A 165 4.59 -11.72 -13.40
C ALA A 165 3.59 -11.95 -12.26
N ALA A 166 3.12 -13.19 -12.06
CA ALA A 166 2.22 -13.53 -10.95
C ALA A 166 2.93 -13.38 -9.59
N LEU A 167 4.21 -13.78 -9.51
CA LEU A 167 5.03 -13.56 -8.32
C LEU A 167 5.23 -12.06 -8.06
N SER A 168 5.55 -11.27 -9.08
CA SER A 168 5.70 -9.81 -8.96
C SER A 168 4.44 -9.15 -8.43
N TYR A 169 3.27 -9.48 -8.96
CA TYR A 169 2.01 -8.95 -8.46
C TYR A 169 1.77 -9.33 -7.00
N ALA A 170 2.04 -10.57 -6.61
CA ALA A 170 1.86 -11.00 -5.23
C ALA A 170 2.82 -10.32 -4.25
N ILE A 171 4.07 -10.09 -4.66
CA ILE A 171 5.04 -9.32 -3.86
C ILE A 171 4.59 -7.85 -3.74
N GLN A 172 4.02 -7.26 -4.78
CA GLN A 172 3.44 -5.91 -4.68
C GLN A 172 2.30 -5.84 -3.66
N LEU A 173 1.41 -6.84 -3.63
CA LEU A 173 0.36 -6.93 -2.62
C LEU A 173 0.92 -7.19 -1.21
N ALA A 174 1.93 -8.05 -1.09
CA ALA A 174 2.56 -8.33 0.19
C ALA A 174 3.29 -7.10 0.76
N TYR A 175 3.79 -6.21 -0.09
CA TYR A 175 4.40 -4.93 0.27
C TYR A 175 3.43 -3.74 0.15
N TYR A 176 2.10 -3.94 0.12
CA TYR A 176 1.13 -2.85 -0.05
C TYR A 176 1.34 -1.67 0.92
N ALA A 177 1.68 -1.95 2.19
CA ALA A 177 1.96 -0.92 3.19
C ALA A 177 3.18 -0.02 2.86
N ALA A 178 4.06 -0.45 1.93
CA ALA A 178 5.18 0.34 1.45
C ALA A 178 4.72 1.64 0.77
N GLN A 179 3.52 1.68 0.19
CA GLN A 179 2.98 2.89 -0.44
C GLN A 179 2.90 4.10 0.51
N LYS A 180 2.83 3.86 1.83
CA LYS A 180 2.89 4.95 2.82
C LYS A 180 4.21 5.73 2.78
N TYR A 181 5.30 5.03 2.47
CA TYR A 181 6.66 5.56 2.61
C TYR A 181 7.35 5.77 1.27
N TYR A 182 6.93 5.04 0.24
CA TYR A 182 7.68 4.83 -1.00
C TYR A 182 6.86 5.16 -2.25
N THR A 183 7.55 5.63 -3.27
CA THR A 183 7.12 5.56 -4.67
C THR A 183 7.60 4.23 -5.27
N THR A 184 6.68 3.44 -5.80
CA THR A 184 6.98 2.17 -6.47
C THR A 184 7.32 2.40 -7.93
N ILE A 185 8.42 1.81 -8.40
CA ILE A 185 8.80 1.73 -9.81
C ILE A 185 8.92 0.26 -10.17
N LEU A 186 8.13 -0.17 -11.15
CA LEU A 186 8.18 -1.52 -11.70
C LEU A 186 9.14 -1.56 -12.89
N GLU A 187 9.83 -2.68 -13.05
CA GLU A 187 10.74 -2.92 -14.19
C GLU A 187 11.68 -1.74 -14.44
N LEU A 188 12.39 -1.29 -13.40
CA LEU A 188 13.30 -0.15 -13.53
C LEU A 188 14.48 -0.55 -14.43
N ASP A 189 14.58 0.11 -15.59
CA ASP A 189 15.76 -0.02 -16.45
C ASP A 189 17.00 0.55 -15.75
N THR A 190 18.03 -0.27 -15.65
CA THR A 190 19.31 0.07 -15.03
C THR A 190 20.44 0.23 -16.05
N GLY A 191 20.14 0.15 -17.35
CA GLY A 191 21.10 0.23 -18.45
C GLY A 191 21.84 -1.09 -18.72
N LYS A 192 21.81 -2.05 -17.77
CA LYS A 192 22.34 -3.43 -17.93
C LYS A 192 21.27 -4.51 -17.68
N GLY A 193 20.01 -4.10 -17.55
CA GLY A 193 18.85 -4.95 -17.32
C GLY A 193 17.77 -4.25 -16.49
N PHE A 194 16.73 -4.99 -16.08
CA PHE A 194 15.60 -4.46 -15.32
C PHE A 194 15.59 -5.02 -13.90
N ALA A 195 15.43 -4.14 -12.91
CA ALA A 195 15.08 -4.55 -11.54
C ALA A 195 13.56 -4.69 -11.44
N ASP A 196 13.06 -5.77 -10.87
CA ASP A 196 11.63 -6.11 -10.93
C ASP A 196 10.77 -5.06 -10.20
N ILE A 197 11.14 -4.73 -8.96
CA ILE A 197 10.42 -3.75 -8.14
C ILE A 197 11.42 -2.88 -7.38
N VAL A 198 11.26 -1.57 -7.48
CA VAL A 198 12.05 -0.59 -6.73
C VAL A 198 11.13 0.31 -5.93
N TYR A 199 11.33 0.35 -4.61
CA TYR A 199 10.66 1.27 -3.71
C TYR A 199 11.62 2.42 -3.36
N LEU A 200 11.34 3.60 -3.90
CA LEU A 200 12.09 4.83 -3.61
C LEU A 200 11.43 5.62 -2.48
N PRO A 201 12.14 5.93 -1.38
CA PRO A 201 11.55 6.68 -0.28
C PRO A 201 11.06 8.04 -0.77
N SER A 202 9.83 8.40 -0.40
CA SER A 202 9.30 9.73 -0.67
C SER A 202 10.08 10.79 0.14
N LEU A 203 9.94 12.05 -0.24
CA LEU A 203 10.67 13.16 0.38
C LEU A 203 10.41 13.30 1.88
N ALA A 204 9.25 12.84 2.37
CA ALA A 204 8.91 12.87 3.79
C ALA A 204 9.59 11.76 4.62
N TYR A 205 10.09 10.70 3.97
CA TYR A 205 10.63 9.50 4.62
C TYR A 205 12.03 9.15 4.11
N GLN A 206 12.88 10.16 3.89
CA GLN A 206 14.26 9.99 3.41
C GLN A 206 15.15 9.17 4.35
N ASP A 207 14.72 8.97 5.61
CA ASP A 207 15.38 8.07 6.57
C ASP A 207 15.23 6.59 6.19
N LYS A 208 14.23 6.24 5.38
CA LYS A 208 13.99 4.86 4.94
C LYS A 208 14.97 4.46 3.84
N PRO A 209 15.43 3.20 3.81
CA PRO A 209 16.30 2.73 2.75
C PRO A 209 15.54 2.54 1.45
N VAL A 210 16.20 2.74 0.30
CA VAL A 210 15.67 2.24 -0.97
C VAL A 210 15.58 0.72 -0.91
N LEU A 211 14.46 0.16 -1.34
CA LEU A 211 14.34 -1.29 -1.50
C LEU A 211 14.43 -1.61 -2.98
N LEU A 212 15.45 -2.37 -3.36
CA LEU A 212 15.58 -2.95 -4.69
C LEU A 212 15.27 -4.43 -4.58
N ILE A 213 14.10 -4.81 -5.06
CA ILE A 213 13.62 -6.19 -5.00
C ILE A 213 13.81 -6.85 -6.36
N GLU A 214 14.55 -7.96 -6.34
CA GLU A 214 14.70 -8.86 -7.48
C GLU A 214 14.04 -10.19 -7.14
N LEU A 215 13.21 -10.66 -8.05
CA LEU A 215 12.42 -11.86 -7.92
C LEU A 215 13.03 -12.96 -8.77
N LYS A 216 12.96 -14.19 -8.28
CA LYS A 216 13.25 -15.37 -9.09
C LYS A 216 12.18 -16.44 -8.84
N TYR A 217 11.81 -17.09 -9.93
CA TYR A 217 10.91 -18.24 -9.93
C TYR A 217 11.73 -19.48 -10.32
N GLU A 218 11.63 -20.56 -9.53
CA GLU A 218 12.37 -21.82 -9.73
C GLU A 218 13.91 -21.65 -9.82
N LYS A 219 14.48 -20.67 -9.10
CA LYS A 219 15.94 -20.49 -8.97
C LYS A 219 16.30 -20.27 -7.50
N THR A 220 17.41 -19.61 -7.18
CA THR A 220 17.79 -19.31 -5.79
C THR A 220 17.91 -17.80 -5.55
N ALA A 221 17.74 -17.37 -4.30
CA ALA A 221 17.91 -15.98 -3.91
C ALA A 221 19.36 -15.47 -4.16
N GLU A 222 20.37 -16.34 -4.07
CA GLU A 222 21.77 -15.98 -4.40
C GLU A 222 21.92 -15.63 -5.88
N THR A 223 21.13 -16.28 -6.75
CA THR A 223 21.13 -15.99 -8.19
C THR A 223 20.55 -14.59 -8.44
N ALA A 224 19.47 -14.23 -7.74
CA ALA A 224 18.88 -12.89 -7.79
C ALA A 224 19.86 -11.82 -7.28
N LEU A 225 20.49 -12.04 -6.12
CA LEU A 225 21.48 -11.11 -5.56
C LEU A 225 22.71 -10.95 -6.48
N SER A 226 23.17 -12.05 -7.09
CA SER A 226 24.27 -12.01 -8.06
C SER A 226 23.90 -11.22 -9.31
N GLN A 227 22.65 -11.29 -9.76
CA GLN A 227 22.14 -10.51 -10.89
C GLN A 227 22.15 -9.01 -10.58
N ILE A 228 21.64 -8.60 -9.42
CA ILE A 228 21.67 -7.20 -8.95
C ILE A 228 23.10 -6.65 -8.98
N ARG A 229 24.06 -7.40 -8.43
CA ARG A 229 25.47 -6.99 -8.39
C ARG A 229 26.08 -6.88 -9.79
N ARG A 230 25.88 -7.90 -10.65
CA ARG A 230 26.44 -7.93 -12.01
C ARG A 230 25.91 -6.79 -12.89
N ARG A 231 24.66 -6.40 -12.68
CA ARG A 231 24.01 -5.36 -13.49
C ARG A 231 24.15 -3.95 -12.90
N HIS A 232 24.87 -3.79 -11.79
CA HIS A 232 25.24 -2.48 -11.25
C HIS A 232 24.05 -1.56 -10.95
N TYR A 233 22.91 -2.14 -10.55
CA TYR A 233 21.69 -1.36 -10.31
C TYR A 233 21.87 -0.20 -9.30
N PRO A 234 22.64 -0.34 -8.22
CA PRO A 234 22.90 0.76 -7.28
C PRO A 234 23.60 1.97 -7.93
N ASP A 235 24.32 1.79 -9.05
CA ASP A 235 25.07 2.85 -9.71
C ASP A 235 24.17 3.91 -10.36
N ARG A 236 22.88 3.62 -10.60
CA ARG A 236 21.87 4.62 -11.01
C ARG A 236 21.19 5.32 -9.84
N LEU A 237 21.40 4.84 -8.62
CA LEU A 237 20.80 5.35 -7.39
C LEU A 237 21.88 5.94 -6.46
N GLN A 238 22.93 6.56 -7.03
CA GLN A 238 24.08 7.04 -6.26
C GLN A 238 23.71 8.02 -5.14
N HIS A 239 22.63 8.79 -5.33
CA HIS A 239 22.09 9.69 -4.30
C HIS A 239 21.65 8.97 -3.02
N TYR A 240 21.37 7.67 -3.10
CA TYR A 240 20.94 6.82 -1.98
C TYR A 240 22.05 5.88 -1.48
N LYS A 241 23.28 6.00 -2.01
CA LYS A 241 24.39 5.08 -1.70
C LYS A 241 24.62 4.93 -0.19
N GLY A 242 24.75 3.69 0.29
CA GLY A 242 24.86 3.38 1.71
C GLY A 242 23.51 3.24 2.44
N ASN A 243 22.40 3.60 1.79
CA ASN A 243 21.03 3.43 2.29
C ASN A 243 20.15 2.68 1.27
N ILE A 244 20.70 1.64 0.65
CA ILE A 244 19.99 0.75 -0.30
C ILE A 244 20.01 -0.67 0.26
N LEU A 245 18.84 -1.30 0.33
CA LEU A 245 18.67 -2.72 0.60
C LEU A 245 18.38 -3.45 -0.70
N LEU A 246 19.25 -4.41 -1.03
CA LEU A 246 19.08 -5.36 -2.11
C LEU A 246 18.34 -6.57 -1.55
N VAL A 247 17.10 -6.76 -1.97
CA VAL A 247 16.20 -7.82 -1.50
C VAL A 247 16.03 -8.82 -2.62
N ALA A 248 16.51 -10.04 -2.41
CA ALA A 248 16.35 -11.14 -3.33
C ALA A 248 15.29 -12.08 -2.79
N VAL A 249 14.16 -12.21 -3.48
CA VAL A 249 13.09 -13.13 -3.11
C VAL A 249 13.00 -14.22 -4.15
N ASN A 250 12.95 -15.46 -3.68
CA ASN A 250 12.72 -16.62 -4.53
C ASN A 250 11.50 -17.41 -4.07
N TYR A 251 10.82 -18.03 -5.04
CA TYR A 251 9.72 -18.96 -4.83
C TYR A 251 10.03 -20.29 -5.52
N ASP A 252 10.00 -21.38 -4.74
CA ASP A 252 10.20 -22.74 -5.24
C ASP A 252 8.86 -23.49 -5.34
N ARG A 253 8.52 -23.92 -6.56
CA ARG A 253 7.31 -24.70 -6.85
C ARG A 253 7.56 -26.22 -6.86
N GLU A 254 8.82 -26.67 -6.87
CA GLU A 254 9.14 -28.08 -7.11
C GLU A 254 8.80 -28.98 -5.93
N ILE A 255 8.62 -28.42 -4.74
CA ILE A 255 8.14 -29.17 -3.59
C ILE A 255 6.66 -29.49 -3.83
N LYS A 256 6.26 -30.74 -3.63
CA LYS A 256 4.86 -31.18 -3.81
C LYS A 256 4.02 -30.79 -2.59
N SER A 257 2.71 -30.65 -2.78
CA SER A 257 1.75 -30.22 -1.74
C SER A 257 1.70 -31.09 -0.49
N ASP A 258 2.24 -32.30 -0.57
CA ASP A 258 2.31 -33.30 0.49
C ASP A 258 3.67 -33.34 1.22
N LYS A 259 4.61 -32.42 0.90
CA LYS A 259 5.92 -32.33 1.55
C LYS A 259 6.08 -31.03 2.35
N GLU A 260 6.85 -31.12 3.43
CA GLU A 260 7.36 -29.96 4.18
C GLU A 260 8.12 -29.03 3.22
N GLY A 261 7.74 -27.75 3.17
CA GLY A 261 8.30 -26.75 2.23
C GLY A 261 7.49 -26.51 0.94
N PHE A 262 6.26 -27.01 0.82
CA PHE A 262 5.38 -26.61 -0.28
C PHE A 262 5.12 -25.10 -0.30
N LYS A 263 5.34 -24.43 -1.43
CA LYS A 263 5.27 -22.96 -1.59
C LYS A 263 6.30 -22.17 -0.77
N HIS A 264 7.47 -22.75 -0.51
CA HIS A 264 8.48 -22.10 0.32
C HIS A 264 9.07 -20.86 -0.38
N HIS A 265 9.13 -19.75 0.34
CA HIS A 265 9.87 -18.57 -0.05
C HIS A 265 11.26 -18.59 0.57
N THR A 266 12.26 -18.11 -0.14
CA THR A 266 13.56 -17.75 0.44
C THR A 266 13.86 -16.28 0.18
N CYS A 267 14.49 -15.63 1.16
CA CYS A 267 14.81 -14.21 1.10
C CYS A 267 16.28 -14.00 1.47
N LEU A 268 16.98 -13.14 0.73
CA LEU A 268 18.30 -12.64 1.10
C LEU A 268 18.31 -11.11 0.99
N ILE A 269 18.85 -10.44 2.01
CA ILE A 269 18.88 -8.99 2.10
C ILE A 269 20.34 -8.55 2.32
N ARG A 270 20.84 -7.67 1.45
CA ARG A 270 22.19 -7.09 1.60
C ARG A 270 22.14 -5.58 1.45
N ARG A 271 23.00 -4.89 2.18
CA ARG A 271 23.20 -3.45 2.00
C ARG A 271 24.18 -3.19 0.86
N ALA A 272 23.89 -2.19 0.03
CA ALA A 272 24.77 -1.73 -1.06
C ALA A 272 25.48 -0.41 -0.72
#